data_AF-A0A2E6NF51-F1
#
_entry.id   AF-A0A2E6NF51-F1
#
_cell.length_a   1.000
_cell.length_b   1.000
_cell.length_c   1.000
_cell.angle_alpha   90.00
_cell.angle_beta   90.00
_cell.angle_gamma   90.00
#
_symmetry.space_group_name_H-M   'P 1'
#
loop_
_entity.id
_entity.type
_entity.pdbx_description
1 polymer ?
#
loop_
_entity_poly.entity_id
_entity_poly.type
_entity_poly.pdbx_seq_one_letter_code
_entity_poly.pdbx_strand_id
1 'polypeptide(L)'
;MKSKFILLLSFSLVLTFLFTSNVKDLFAQADVPEIKAITLYGSVNISGGADPNGMKLTARIGNYETDPVIIGEKNSNRYVGLFVNPSSVPDLTGQNIEFVLESQIIASQTTPYMYEDTTGKYKLDWALPQLRELNLSFSSAPVATPTPTMTPSPTPVVVEPTFYEGVIRAGSVPPPDGTLIYAQIDDYTSEAAQTFDNGKFFITVDPVFDKYEGKIVNFYIGSNKALQSKTFTPGQYESDFILVFSAFPTPTPTPLPPTQTPTPTSTPEPTRTPTPTPSPTMSPIPTPTPTPLSDGIGSDKLAVSDGDDDTGSGDCLASGGRANIGNIMLLISPILFIIFRRLRVN
;
A
#
# COMPACT_ATOMS: atom_id res chain seq x y z
N MET A 1 -75.48 9.63 -6.66
CA MET A 1 -74.33 8.79 -6.21
C MET A 1 -73.71 7.90 -7.29
N LYS A 2 -74.39 7.59 -8.42
CA LYS A 2 -73.88 6.65 -9.43
C LYS A 2 -72.80 7.19 -10.39
N SER A 3 -72.68 8.52 -10.56
CA SER A 3 -71.70 9.15 -11.46
C SER A 3 -70.30 9.32 -10.83
N LYS A 4 -70.18 9.47 -9.51
CA LYS A 4 -68.88 9.55 -8.81
C LYS A 4 -68.18 8.20 -8.68
N PHE A 5 -68.95 7.10 -8.74
CA PHE A 5 -68.42 5.74 -8.60
C PHE A 5 -67.75 5.23 -9.89
N ILE A 6 -68.25 5.65 -11.05
CA ILE A 6 -67.68 5.26 -12.36
C ILE A 6 -66.38 6.00 -12.66
N LEU A 7 -66.23 7.26 -12.20
CA LEU A 7 -64.99 8.03 -12.35
C LEU A 7 -63.85 7.49 -11.46
N LEU A 8 -64.19 6.94 -10.29
CA LEU A 8 -63.22 6.30 -9.37
C LEU A 8 -62.77 4.93 -9.88
N LEU A 9 -63.64 4.20 -10.57
CA LEU A 9 -63.29 2.89 -11.16
C LEU A 9 -62.37 3.03 -12.38
N SER A 10 -62.56 4.07 -13.20
CA SER A 10 -61.68 4.33 -14.36
C SER A 10 -60.30 4.85 -13.95
N PHE A 11 -60.18 5.64 -12.88
CA PHE A 11 -58.89 6.10 -12.37
C PHE A 11 -58.07 4.96 -11.72
N SER A 12 -58.74 3.97 -11.11
CA SER A 12 -58.09 2.79 -10.52
C SER A 12 -57.50 1.84 -11.59
N LEU A 13 -58.18 1.69 -12.74
CA LEU A 13 -57.69 0.84 -13.83
C LEU A 13 -56.51 1.48 -14.58
N VAL A 14 -56.49 2.82 -14.72
CA VAL A 14 -55.36 3.53 -15.35
C VAL A 14 -54.14 3.55 -14.43
N LEU A 15 -54.32 3.59 -13.11
CA LEU A 15 -53.20 3.54 -12.16
C LEU A 15 -52.57 2.14 -12.06
N THR A 16 -53.35 1.06 -12.23
CA THR A 16 -52.79 -0.32 -12.27
C THR A 16 -52.10 -0.67 -13.60
N PHE A 17 -52.44 0.01 -14.71
CA PHE A 17 -51.69 -0.08 -15.97
C PHE A 17 -50.40 0.76 -15.99
N LEU A 18 -50.34 1.87 -15.24
CA LEU A 18 -49.13 2.68 -15.11
C LEU A 18 -48.06 2.09 -14.16
N PHE A 19 -48.44 1.12 -13.31
CA PHE A 19 -47.51 0.38 -12.46
C PHE A 19 -47.13 -1.02 -12.99
N THR A 20 -47.64 -1.47 -14.14
CA THR A 20 -47.25 -2.75 -14.77
C THR A 20 -46.37 -2.59 -16.01
N SER A 21 -46.17 -1.38 -16.51
CA SER A 21 -45.27 -1.10 -17.65
C SER A 21 -43.82 -0.75 -17.26
N ASN A 22 -43.49 -0.66 -15.96
CA ASN A 22 -42.14 -0.32 -15.47
C ASN A 22 -41.59 -1.31 -14.41
N VAL A 23 -42.07 -2.55 -14.36
CA VAL A 23 -41.51 -3.58 -13.45
C VAL A 23 -40.52 -4.51 -14.16
N LYS A 24 -40.21 -4.28 -15.44
CA LYS A 24 -39.15 -5.04 -16.12
C LYS A 24 -37.74 -4.64 -15.64
N ASP A 25 -37.59 -3.49 -14.99
CA ASP A 25 -36.29 -2.97 -14.56
C ASP A 25 -36.15 -2.80 -13.03
N LEU A 26 -37.11 -3.29 -12.22
CA LEU A 26 -37.06 -3.17 -10.75
C LEU A 26 -36.69 -4.47 -10.01
N PHE A 27 -36.29 -5.49 -10.76
CA PHE A 27 -35.45 -6.57 -10.28
C PHE A 27 -34.21 -6.61 -11.18
N ALA A 28 -33.36 -5.59 -11.08
CA ALA A 28 -31.95 -5.82 -11.33
C ALA A 28 -31.52 -6.86 -10.31
N GLN A 29 -31.66 -8.14 -10.67
CA GLN A 29 -31.00 -9.23 -9.98
C GLN A 29 -29.54 -8.81 -9.91
N ALA A 30 -29.01 -8.66 -8.69
CA ALA A 30 -27.57 -8.47 -8.53
C ALA A 30 -26.93 -9.60 -9.35
N ASP A 31 -26.28 -9.23 -10.45
CA ASP A 31 -25.75 -10.17 -11.41
C ASP A 31 -24.73 -11.01 -10.63
N VAL A 32 -25.12 -12.23 -10.27
CA VAL A 32 -24.28 -13.11 -9.46
C VAL A 32 -23.11 -13.45 -10.37
N PRO A 33 -21.86 -13.13 -9.98
CA PRO A 33 -20.73 -13.36 -10.86
C PRO A 33 -20.69 -14.84 -11.23
N GLU A 34 -20.78 -15.14 -12.54
CA GLU A 34 -20.65 -16.50 -13.04
C GLU A 34 -19.20 -16.95 -12.89
N ILE A 35 -18.96 -17.95 -12.05
CA ILE A 35 -17.61 -18.50 -11.84
C ILE A 35 -17.51 -19.84 -12.57
N LYS A 36 -16.86 -19.82 -13.73
CA LYS A 36 -16.42 -21.01 -14.45
C LYS A 36 -15.05 -21.37 -13.88
N ALA A 37 -14.99 -22.31 -12.94
CA ALA A 37 -13.73 -22.76 -12.36
C ALA A 37 -13.74 -24.27 -12.07
N ILE A 38 -12.63 -24.95 -12.31
CA ILE A 38 -12.46 -26.37 -11.99
C ILE A 38 -11.32 -26.52 -11.00
N THR A 39 -11.58 -27.16 -9.86
CA THR A 39 -10.57 -27.56 -8.90
C THR A 39 -10.31 -29.05 -9.06
N LEU A 40 -9.05 -29.43 -9.26
CA LEU A 40 -8.64 -30.81 -9.47
C LEU A 40 -7.82 -31.33 -8.29
N TYR A 41 -7.99 -32.63 -8.02
CA TYR A 41 -7.20 -33.38 -7.06
C TYR A 41 -7.05 -34.83 -7.51
N GLY A 42 -6.04 -35.53 -7.03
CA GLY A 42 -5.87 -36.94 -7.35
C GLY A 42 -4.47 -37.46 -7.05
N SER A 43 -4.23 -38.71 -7.42
CA SER A 43 -2.90 -39.32 -7.30
C SER A 43 -2.02 -39.01 -8.51
N VAL A 44 -0.70 -38.97 -8.28
CA VAL A 44 0.32 -38.84 -9.32
C VAL A 44 1.17 -40.10 -9.33
N ASN A 45 1.36 -40.67 -10.51
CA ASN A 45 2.27 -41.78 -10.75
C ASN A 45 3.26 -41.43 -11.86
N ILE A 46 4.54 -41.72 -11.64
CA ILE A 46 5.61 -41.49 -12.63
C ILE A 46 6.17 -42.84 -13.03
N SER A 47 6.11 -43.14 -14.33
CA SER A 47 6.72 -44.35 -14.88
C SER A 47 8.22 -44.41 -14.56
N GLY A 48 8.69 -45.59 -14.15
CA GLY A 48 10.04 -45.77 -13.61
C GLY A 48 10.13 -45.67 -12.09
N GLY A 49 9.02 -45.42 -11.38
CA GLY A 49 8.96 -45.45 -9.92
C GLY A 49 9.61 -44.24 -9.24
N ALA A 50 9.79 -43.14 -9.96
CA ALA A 50 10.26 -41.89 -9.39
C ALA A 50 9.23 -41.33 -8.40
N ASP A 51 9.73 -40.78 -7.30
CA ASP A 51 8.90 -40.13 -6.28
C ASP A 51 8.38 -38.78 -6.80
N PRO A 52 7.06 -38.57 -6.95
CA PRO A 52 6.52 -37.30 -7.40
C PRO A 52 6.47 -36.23 -6.30
N ASN A 53 6.71 -36.59 -5.03
CA ASN A 53 6.59 -35.65 -3.91
C ASN A 53 7.59 -34.49 -4.03
N GLY A 54 7.12 -33.27 -3.79
CA GLY A 54 7.90 -32.03 -3.91
C GLY A 54 7.96 -31.46 -5.33
N MET A 55 7.49 -32.19 -6.35
CA MET A 55 7.48 -31.68 -7.72
C MET A 55 6.32 -30.71 -7.97
N LYS A 56 6.55 -29.75 -8.86
CA LYS A 56 5.57 -28.75 -9.31
C LYS A 56 4.69 -29.30 -10.43
N LEU A 57 3.38 -29.15 -10.26
CA LEU A 57 2.36 -29.50 -11.25
C LEU A 57 1.60 -28.25 -11.68
N THR A 58 1.53 -27.99 -12.99
CA THR A 58 0.70 -26.94 -13.58
C THR A 58 -0.38 -27.52 -14.49
N ALA A 59 -1.49 -26.80 -14.65
CA ALA A 59 -2.50 -27.09 -15.66
C ALA A 59 -2.43 -26.03 -16.77
N ARG A 60 -2.53 -26.47 -18.03
CA ARG A 60 -2.50 -25.63 -19.22
C ARG A 60 -3.73 -25.85 -20.06
N ILE A 61 -4.28 -24.76 -20.59
CA ILE A 61 -5.40 -24.78 -21.54
C ILE A 61 -5.27 -23.58 -22.47
N GLY A 62 -5.03 -23.86 -23.76
CA GLY A 62 -4.69 -22.81 -24.73
C GLY A 62 -3.49 -21.98 -24.26
N ASN A 63 -3.69 -20.67 -24.09
CA ASN A 63 -2.65 -19.73 -23.62
C ASN A 63 -2.69 -19.48 -22.10
N TYR A 64 -3.57 -20.16 -21.36
CA TYR A 64 -3.68 -20.04 -19.92
C TYR A 64 -2.90 -21.15 -19.22
N GLU A 65 -2.13 -20.78 -18.20
CA GLU A 65 -1.42 -21.69 -17.30
C GLU A 65 -1.74 -21.32 -15.85
N THR A 66 -1.95 -22.31 -14.98
CA THR A 66 -2.22 -22.08 -13.56
C THR A 66 -0.94 -21.82 -12.78
N ASP A 67 -1.08 -21.24 -11.59
CA ASP A 67 -0.04 -21.32 -10.57
C ASP A 67 0.29 -22.80 -10.25
N PRO A 68 1.56 -23.13 -9.96
CA PRO A 68 1.97 -24.49 -9.69
C PRO A 68 1.49 -24.97 -8.31
N VAL A 69 1.05 -26.22 -8.26
CA VAL A 69 0.77 -26.95 -7.01
C VAL A 69 1.90 -27.92 -6.72
N ILE A 70 2.29 -28.04 -5.45
CA ILE A 70 3.30 -29.00 -5.01
C ILE A 70 2.64 -30.35 -4.72
N ILE A 71 3.11 -31.39 -5.40
CA ILE A 71 2.64 -32.76 -5.17
C ILE A 71 3.18 -33.25 -3.81
N GLY A 72 2.37 -33.98 -3.05
CA GLY A 72 2.80 -34.54 -1.77
C GLY A 72 2.65 -33.61 -0.58
N GLU A 73 2.28 -32.34 -0.79
CA GLU A 73 2.24 -31.33 0.28
C GLU A 73 1.18 -31.66 1.35
N LYS A 74 0.00 -32.15 0.93
CA LYS A 74 -1.08 -32.55 1.85
C LYS A 74 -1.12 -34.06 2.08
N ASN A 75 -0.95 -34.85 1.02
CA ASN A 75 -0.97 -36.30 1.06
C ASN A 75 0.11 -36.81 0.10
N SER A 76 0.91 -37.78 0.55
CA SER A 76 1.97 -38.37 -0.28
C SER A 76 1.40 -38.90 -1.60
N ASN A 77 2.11 -38.63 -2.69
CA ASN A 77 1.79 -38.97 -4.07
C ASN A 77 0.45 -38.40 -4.56
N ARG A 78 -0.06 -37.34 -3.94
CA ARG A 78 -1.30 -36.67 -4.37
C ARG A 78 -1.09 -35.18 -4.56
N TYR A 79 -1.78 -34.63 -5.55
CA TYR A 79 -1.96 -33.20 -5.72
C TYR A 79 -3.36 -32.82 -5.27
N VAL A 80 -3.51 -31.65 -4.66
CA VAL A 80 -4.78 -31.16 -4.12
C VAL A 80 -4.89 -29.67 -4.43
N GLY A 81 -6.04 -29.25 -4.93
CA GLY A 81 -6.35 -27.83 -5.09
C GLY A 81 -5.75 -27.20 -6.35
N LEU A 82 -5.53 -27.99 -7.42
CA LEU A 82 -5.13 -27.44 -8.71
C LEU A 82 -6.32 -26.67 -9.31
N PHE A 83 -6.28 -25.34 -9.19
CA PHE A 83 -7.39 -24.45 -9.50
C PHE A 83 -7.25 -23.86 -10.91
N VAL A 84 -8.18 -24.21 -11.79
CA VAL A 84 -8.22 -23.77 -13.19
C VAL A 84 -9.37 -22.78 -13.35
N ASN A 85 -9.05 -21.50 -13.53
CA ASN A 85 -10.01 -20.44 -13.79
C ASN A 85 -9.44 -19.42 -14.81
N PRO A 86 -9.54 -19.70 -16.11
CA PRO A 86 -9.18 -18.77 -17.19
C PRO A 86 -10.18 -17.61 -17.34
N SER A 87 -10.55 -16.92 -16.26
CA SER A 87 -11.43 -15.74 -16.30
C SER A 87 -10.92 -14.63 -17.23
N SER A 88 -9.63 -14.59 -17.50
CA SER A 88 -8.97 -13.62 -18.38
C SER A 88 -8.97 -14.00 -19.87
N VAL A 89 -9.35 -15.23 -20.23
CA VAL A 89 -9.29 -15.73 -21.61
C VAL A 89 -10.70 -16.18 -22.05
N PRO A 90 -11.34 -15.47 -23.00
CA PRO A 90 -12.65 -15.87 -23.50
C PRO A 90 -12.56 -17.21 -24.24
N ASP A 91 -13.62 -18.02 -24.12
CA ASP A 91 -13.91 -19.20 -24.96
C ASP A 91 -12.92 -20.38 -24.90
N LEU A 92 -12.34 -20.66 -23.73
CA LEU A 92 -11.64 -21.93 -23.51
C LEU A 92 -12.57 -23.11 -23.17
N THR A 93 -13.87 -22.85 -22.99
CA THR A 93 -14.87 -23.90 -22.73
C THR A 93 -14.92 -24.87 -23.90
N GLY A 94 -14.73 -26.16 -23.66
CA GLY A 94 -14.57 -27.12 -24.76
C GLY A 94 -13.20 -27.78 -24.80
N GLN A 95 -12.16 -27.02 -24.46
CA GLN A 95 -10.79 -27.45 -24.69
C GLN A 95 -10.30 -28.36 -23.57
N ASN A 96 -9.33 -29.22 -23.91
CA ASN A 96 -8.71 -30.12 -22.95
C ASN A 96 -7.67 -29.36 -22.11
N ILE A 97 -7.72 -29.63 -20.81
CA ILE A 97 -6.69 -29.24 -19.85
C ILE A 97 -5.59 -30.29 -19.92
N GLU A 98 -4.38 -29.83 -20.19
CA GLU A 98 -3.15 -30.61 -20.13
C GLU A 98 -2.46 -30.36 -18.78
N PHE A 99 -1.82 -31.39 -18.24
CA PHE A 99 -1.12 -31.29 -16.95
C PHE A 99 0.36 -31.45 -17.17
N VAL A 100 1.16 -30.51 -16.66
CA VAL A 100 2.60 -30.47 -16.89
C VAL A 100 3.34 -30.57 -15.57
N LEU A 101 4.25 -31.53 -15.49
CA LEU A 101 5.13 -31.77 -14.35
C LEU A 101 6.48 -31.09 -14.59
N GLU A 102 6.93 -30.27 -13.64
CA GLU A 102 8.20 -29.51 -13.69
C GLU A 102 8.38 -28.71 -14.99
N SER A 103 7.27 -28.27 -15.61
CA SER A 103 7.25 -27.61 -16.92
C SER A 103 7.88 -28.42 -18.06
N GLN A 104 8.08 -29.73 -17.89
CA GLN A 104 8.76 -30.60 -18.84
C GLN A 104 7.87 -31.70 -19.40
N ILE A 105 7.20 -32.45 -18.53
CA ILE A 105 6.54 -33.71 -18.90
C ILE A 105 5.03 -33.52 -18.84
N ILE A 106 4.33 -33.84 -19.93
CA ILE A 106 2.86 -33.78 -19.99
C ILE A 106 2.29 -35.11 -19.50
N ALA A 107 1.21 -35.05 -18.71
CA ALA A 107 0.49 -36.22 -18.23
C ALA A 107 -0.21 -36.96 -19.38
N SER A 108 -0.45 -38.25 -19.20
CA SER A 108 -1.21 -39.06 -20.17
C SER A 108 -2.71 -38.74 -20.16
N GLN A 109 -3.20 -38.18 -19.05
CA GLN A 109 -4.60 -37.82 -18.86
C GLN A 109 -4.82 -36.35 -19.19
N THR A 110 -5.98 -36.08 -19.77
CA THR A 110 -6.51 -34.75 -20.01
C THR A 110 -7.97 -34.71 -19.56
N THR A 111 -8.49 -33.54 -19.23
CA THR A 111 -9.93 -33.36 -18.94
C THR A 111 -10.44 -32.11 -19.64
N PRO A 112 -11.66 -32.12 -20.22
CA PRO A 112 -12.20 -30.93 -20.84
C PRO A 112 -12.60 -29.88 -19.79
N TYR A 113 -12.39 -28.61 -20.14
CA TYR A 113 -12.81 -27.45 -19.35
C TYR A 113 -14.28 -27.11 -19.65
N MET A 114 -15.19 -27.79 -18.96
CA MET A 114 -16.65 -27.68 -19.13
C MET A 114 -17.32 -28.43 -17.98
N TYR A 115 -18.50 -28.03 -17.51
CA TYR A 115 -19.15 -28.73 -16.40
C TYR A 115 -19.43 -30.19 -16.74
N GLU A 116 -19.07 -31.11 -15.85
CA GLU A 116 -19.39 -32.54 -15.94
C GLU A 116 -20.46 -32.87 -14.92
N ASP A 117 -21.61 -33.38 -15.37
CA ASP A 117 -22.68 -33.80 -14.48
C ASP A 117 -22.44 -35.19 -13.88
N THR A 118 -23.32 -35.60 -12.96
CA THR A 118 -23.22 -36.90 -12.28
C THR A 118 -23.37 -38.12 -13.20
N THR A 119 -23.76 -37.90 -14.46
CA THR A 119 -23.90 -38.94 -15.48
C THR A 119 -22.71 -38.99 -16.45
N GLY A 120 -21.69 -38.14 -16.24
CA GLY A 120 -20.52 -38.01 -17.12
C GLY A 120 -20.81 -37.23 -18.40
N LYS A 121 -21.94 -36.50 -18.46
CA LYS A 121 -22.28 -35.66 -19.60
C LYS A 121 -21.81 -34.24 -19.36
N TYR A 122 -21.32 -33.63 -20.43
CA TYR A 122 -20.76 -32.29 -20.36
C TYR A 122 -21.76 -31.19 -20.74
N LYS A 123 -21.63 -30.04 -20.08
CA LYS A 123 -22.39 -28.81 -20.34
C LYS A 123 -21.46 -27.63 -20.59
N LEU A 124 -21.74 -26.91 -21.69
CA LEU A 124 -21.01 -25.71 -22.09
C LEU A 124 -21.44 -24.47 -21.31
N ASP A 125 -22.70 -24.44 -20.90
CA ASP A 125 -23.28 -23.37 -20.11
C ASP A 125 -23.28 -23.76 -18.62
N TRP A 126 -22.44 -23.09 -17.83
CA TRP A 126 -22.22 -23.38 -16.42
C TRP A 126 -21.65 -22.16 -15.70
N ALA A 127 -21.99 -22.01 -14.42
CA ALA A 127 -21.65 -20.81 -13.63
C ALA A 127 -21.22 -21.12 -12.18
N LEU A 128 -20.98 -22.40 -11.86
CA LEU A 128 -20.59 -22.84 -10.51
C LEU A 128 -19.26 -23.59 -10.54
N PRO A 129 -18.35 -23.33 -9.58
CA PRO A 129 -17.10 -24.07 -9.47
C PRO A 129 -17.33 -25.57 -9.32
N GLN A 130 -16.50 -26.38 -9.96
CA GLN A 130 -16.58 -27.84 -9.90
C GLN A 130 -15.30 -28.44 -9.30
N LEU A 131 -15.46 -29.36 -8.35
CA LEU A 131 -14.38 -30.18 -7.84
C LEU A 131 -14.33 -31.52 -8.62
N ARG A 132 -13.16 -31.95 -9.07
CA ARG A 132 -12.97 -33.21 -9.81
C ARG A 132 -11.78 -34.01 -9.31
N GLU A 133 -11.98 -35.32 -9.26
CA GLU A 133 -10.90 -36.27 -9.07
C GLU A 133 -10.31 -36.70 -10.41
N LEU A 134 -9.00 -36.61 -10.56
CA LEU A 134 -8.29 -37.09 -11.73
C LEU A 134 -6.93 -37.66 -11.31
N ASN A 135 -6.67 -38.93 -11.65
CA ASN A 135 -5.37 -39.53 -11.39
C ASN A 135 -4.47 -39.32 -12.60
N LEU A 136 -3.27 -38.79 -12.35
CA LEU A 136 -2.32 -38.41 -13.40
C LEU A 136 -1.17 -39.42 -13.46
N SER A 137 -0.79 -39.80 -14.68
CA SER A 137 0.34 -40.68 -14.97
C SER A 137 1.28 -40.02 -15.97
N PHE A 138 2.57 -39.98 -15.63
CA PHE A 138 3.63 -39.41 -16.46
C PHE A 138 4.53 -40.52 -17.03
N SER A 139 4.91 -40.39 -18.30
CA SER A 139 5.67 -41.40 -19.05
C SER A 139 7.13 -41.53 -18.61
N SER A 140 7.67 -40.50 -17.97
CA SER A 140 9.03 -40.46 -17.45
C SER A 140 9.16 -39.46 -16.32
N ALA A 141 10.22 -39.61 -15.51
CA ALA A 141 10.64 -38.57 -14.58
C ALA A 141 11.15 -37.33 -15.34
N PRO A 142 10.96 -36.12 -14.79
CA PRO A 142 11.57 -34.92 -15.34
C PRO A 142 13.09 -35.04 -15.28
N VAL A 143 13.78 -34.49 -16.27
CA VAL A 143 15.24 -34.39 -16.24
C VAL A 143 15.58 -33.25 -15.30
N ALA A 144 16.59 -33.42 -14.44
CA ALA A 144 17.06 -32.33 -13.60
C ALA A 144 17.47 -31.15 -14.51
N THR A 145 16.68 -30.07 -14.48
CA THR A 145 17.11 -28.80 -15.06
C THR A 145 18.38 -28.42 -14.31
N PRO A 146 19.51 -28.14 -14.97
CA PRO A 146 20.70 -27.70 -14.27
C PRO A 146 20.29 -26.48 -13.46
N THR A 147 20.30 -26.60 -12.13
CA THR A 147 20.17 -25.44 -11.27
C THR A 147 21.29 -24.51 -11.70
N PRO A 148 21.01 -23.28 -12.17
CA PRO A 148 22.07 -22.35 -12.47
C PRO A 148 22.89 -22.26 -11.19
N THR A 149 24.11 -22.79 -11.23
CA THR A 149 25.03 -22.61 -10.14
C THR A 149 25.28 -21.12 -10.14
N MET A 150 24.68 -20.41 -9.19
CA MET A 150 24.96 -18.99 -9.02
C MET A 150 26.46 -18.92 -8.82
N THR A 151 27.18 -18.49 -9.86
CA THR A 151 28.55 -18.07 -9.67
C THR A 151 28.43 -16.89 -8.71
N PRO A 152 29.12 -16.90 -7.55
CA PRO A 152 29.08 -15.74 -6.68
C PRO A 152 29.49 -14.54 -7.53
N SER A 153 28.55 -13.63 -7.79
CA SER A 153 28.90 -12.30 -8.23
C SER A 153 29.73 -11.71 -7.09
N PRO A 154 30.90 -11.11 -7.36
CA PRO A 154 31.65 -10.46 -6.30
C PRO A 154 30.70 -9.49 -5.60
N THR A 155 30.48 -9.69 -4.30
CA THR A 155 29.79 -8.70 -3.48
C THR A 155 30.59 -7.41 -3.63
N PRO A 156 30.00 -6.30 -4.12
CA PRO A 156 30.73 -5.05 -4.24
C PRO A 156 31.28 -4.70 -2.87
N VAL A 157 32.59 -4.61 -2.75
CA VAL A 157 33.23 -4.25 -1.49
C VAL A 157 32.92 -2.78 -1.24
N VAL A 158 32.21 -2.52 -0.15
CA VAL A 158 31.83 -1.16 0.24
C VAL A 158 33.00 -0.51 0.98
N VAL A 159 33.38 0.69 0.56
CA VAL A 159 34.47 1.46 1.19
C VAL A 159 33.94 2.56 2.09
N GLU A 160 34.70 2.90 3.13
CA GLU A 160 34.38 4.00 4.05
C GLU A 160 34.64 5.38 3.41
N PRO A 161 33.87 6.42 3.80
CA PRO A 161 34.07 7.77 3.31
C PRO A 161 35.42 8.34 3.74
N THR A 162 35.99 9.20 2.90
CA THR A 162 37.23 9.94 3.16
C THR A 162 36.93 11.42 3.27
N PHE A 163 37.53 12.10 4.24
CA PHE A 163 37.31 13.52 4.49
C PHE A 163 38.54 14.33 4.08
N TYR A 164 38.33 15.45 3.41
CA TYR A 164 39.38 16.41 3.07
C TYR A 164 39.07 17.76 3.68
N GLU A 165 40.02 18.27 4.47
CA GLU A 165 39.96 19.59 5.10
C GLU A 165 41.16 20.43 4.63
N GLY A 166 40.93 21.71 4.36
CA GLY A 166 42.01 22.58 3.96
C GLY A 166 41.60 24.00 3.60
N VAL A 167 42.45 24.67 2.83
CA VAL A 167 42.26 26.05 2.35
C VAL A 167 42.38 26.15 0.84
N ILE A 168 41.56 27.01 0.26
CA ILE A 168 41.50 27.31 -1.16
C ILE A 168 42.20 28.64 -1.43
N ARG A 169 43.04 28.65 -2.47
CA ARG A 169 43.72 29.83 -2.99
C ARG A 169 43.38 30.00 -4.47
N ALA A 170 42.84 31.14 -4.87
CA ALA A 170 42.59 31.46 -6.27
C ALA A 170 43.38 32.71 -6.66
N GLY A 171 44.60 32.52 -7.17
CA GLY A 171 45.58 33.60 -7.30
C GLY A 171 45.97 34.19 -5.93
N SER A 172 45.90 35.51 -5.78
CA SER A 172 46.29 36.23 -4.54
C SER A 172 45.14 36.50 -3.56
N VAL A 173 43.90 36.12 -3.90
CA VAL A 173 42.70 36.41 -3.09
C VAL A 173 41.98 35.10 -2.76
N PRO A 174 41.60 34.85 -1.49
CA PRO A 174 40.77 33.70 -1.16
C PRO A 174 39.39 33.80 -1.82
N PRO A 175 38.76 32.66 -2.20
CA PRO A 175 37.39 32.69 -2.71
C PRO A 175 36.43 33.26 -1.66
N PRO A 176 35.32 33.91 -2.08
CA PRO A 176 34.26 34.31 -1.17
C PRO A 176 33.71 33.11 -0.38
N ASP A 177 33.24 33.36 0.84
CA ASP A 177 32.52 32.35 1.60
C ASP A 177 31.23 31.93 0.86
N GLY A 178 30.87 30.66 0.96
CA GLY A 178 29.76 30.06 0.22
C GLY A 178 30.12 29.57 -1.19
N THR A 179 31.39 29.65 -1.62
CA THR A 179 31.83 29.10 -2.91
C THR A 179 31.72 27.58 -2.88
N LEU A 180 31.05 27.00 -3.88
CA LEU A 180 30.84 25.54 -3.97
C LEU A 180 32.07 24.84 -4.55
N ILE A 181 32.58 23.86 -3.81
CA ILE A 181 33.65 22.94 -4.19
C ILE A 181 33.13 21.50 -4.21
N TYR A 182 33.50 20.72 -5.21
CA TYR A 182 33.21 19.28 -5.27
C TYR A 182 34.44 18.48 -5.72
N ALA A 183 34.43 17.19 -5.44
CA ALA A 183 35.48 16.25 -5.83
C ALA A 183 34.97 15.26 -6.88
N GLN A 184 35.86 14.78 -7.74
CA GLN A 184 35.56 13.80 -8.78
C GLN A 184 36.63 12.70 -8.83
N ILE A 185 36.19 11.45 -8.96
CA ILE A 185 37.02 10.27 -9.15
C ILE A 185 36.43 9.45 -10.30
N ASP A 186 37.10 9.38 -11.45
CA ASP A 186 36.58 8.70 -12.65
C ASP A 186 35.11 9.10 -12.95
N ASP A 187 34.14 8.21 -12.74
CA ASP A 187 32.70 8.42 -12.93
C ASP A 187 31.95 8.96 -11.68
N TYR A 188 32.59 9.00 -10.51
CA TYR A 188 32.00 9.50 -9.26
C TYR A 188 32.18 11.00 -9.09
N THR A 189 31.13 11.69 -8.63
CA THR A 189 31.13 13.10 -8.21
C THR A 189 30.59 13.20 -6.79
N SER A 190 31.31 13.88 -5.89
CA SER A 190 30.88 14.08 -4.51
C SER A 190 29.78 15.13 -4.39
N GLU A 191 29.13 15.19 -3.22
CA GLU A 191 28.34 16.34 -2.84
C GLU A 191 29.21 17.61 -2.78
N ALA A 192 28.61 18.75 -3.15
CA ALA A 192 29.31 20.02 -3.13
C ALA A 192 29.35 20.59 -1.71
N ALA A 193 30.54 20.95 -1.25
CA ALA A 193 30.77 21.64 0.01
C ALA A 193 30.92 23.15 -0.22
N GLN A 194 30.59 23.96 0.78
CA GLN A 194 30.77 25.41 0.75
C GLN A 194 32.08 25.81 1.41
N THR A 195 32.74 26.83 0.87
CA THR A 195 33.88 27.48 1.54
C THR A 195 33.41 28.35 2.71
N PHE A 196 34.24 28.47 3.74
CA PHE A 196 34.00 29.30 4.92
C PHE A 196 35.31 29.91 5.44
N ASP A 197 35.23 30.84 6.38
CA ASP A 197 36.39 31.42 7.09
C ASP A 197 37.57 31.79 6.17
N ASN A 198 37.31 32.60 5.13
CA ASN A 198 38.31 33.03 4.15
C ASN A 198 38.91 31.87 3.34
N GLY A 199 38.06 31.00 2.80
CA GLY A 199 38.44 29.98 1.84
C GLY A 199 38.83 28.63 2.44
N LYS A 200 38.55 28.36 3.71
CA LYS A 200 38.58 26.99 4.25
C LYS A 200 37.47 26.15 3.63
N PHE A 201 37.68 24.84 3.55
CA PHE A 201 36.68 23.89 3.08
C PHE A 201 36.77 22.58 3.85
N PHE A 202 35.65 21.86 3.88
CA PHE A 202 35.54 20.50 4.39
C PHE A 202 34.66 19.71 3.43
N ILE A 203 35.20 18.66 2.81
CA ILE A 203 34.48 17.87 1.79
C ILE A 203 34.56 16.38 2.11
N THR A 204 33.43 15.71 1.95
CA THR A 204 33.30 14.26 2.09
C THR A 204 33.31 13.60 0.73
N VAL A 205 34.17 12.60 0.56
CA VAL A 205 34.29 11.79 -0.65
C VAL A 205 33.87 10.37 -0.28
N ASP A 206 32.65 10.01 -0.67
CA ASP A 206 32.01 8.73 -0.38
C ASP A 206 31.56 8.05 -1.69
N PRO A 207 32.47 7.37 -2.39
CA PRO A 207 32.15 6.73 -3.65
C PRO A 207 31.52 5.34 -3.49
N VAL A 208 31.30 4.89 -2.25
CA VAL A 208 30.68 3.62 -1.83
C VAL A 208 31.42 2.35 -2.28
N PHE A 209 32.09 2.33 -3.43
CA PHE A 209 32.69 1.12 -4.02
C PHE A 209 34.24 1.11 -3.98
N ASP A 210 34.84 -0.05 -3.78
CA ASP A 210 36.29 -0.28 -3.77
C ASP A 210 37.01 0.03 -5.10
N LYS A 211 36.30 0.00 -6.24
CA LYS A 211 36.87 0.33 -7.56
C LYS A 211 37.54 1.71 -7.63
N TYR A 212 37.24 2.59 -6.68
CA TYR A 212 37.80 3.94 -6.58
C TYR A 212 39.03 4.02 -5.67
N GLU A 213 39.35 2.97 -4.91
CA GLU A 213 40.56 2.89 -4.09
C GLU A 213 41.81 3.05 -4.95
N GLY A 214 42.72 3.92 -4.53
CA GLY A 214 43.95 4.20 -5.28
C GLY A 214 43.78 5.11 -6.50
N LYS A 215 42.56 5.58 -6.80
CA LYS A 215 42.29 6.52 -7.90
C LYS A 215 42.54 7.97 -7.50
N ILE A 216 42.69 8.84 -8.50
CA ILE A 216 42.98 10.26 -8.27
C ILE A 216 41.69 11.04 -8.03
N VAL A 217 41.59 11.65 -6.86
CA VAL A 217 40.61 12.66 -6.49
C VAL A 217 41.02 14.01 -7.08
N ASN A 218 40.17 14.53 -7.96
CA ASN A 218 40.32 15.85 -8.55
C ASN A 218 39.30 16.80 -7.92
N PHE A 219 39.72 18.00 -7.56
CA PHE A 219 38.86 19.00 -6.92
C PHE A 219 38.47 20.10 -7.90
N TYR A 220 37.22 20.56 -7.83
CA TYR A 220 36.66 21.53 -8.77
C TYR A 220 35.85 22.61 -8.08
N ILE A 221 35.89 23.82 -8.66
CA ILE A 221 34.96 24.92 -8.37
C ILE A 221 34.31 25.32 -9.69
N GLY A 222 33.00 25.09 -9.81
CA GLY A 222 32.30 25.20 -11.10
C GLY A 222 32.95 24.28 -12.15
N SER A 223 33.49 24.86 -13.23
CA SER A 223 34.22 24.12 -14.27
C SER A 223 35.74 24.15 -14.11
N ASN A 224 36.27 24.82 -13.08
CA ASN A 224 37.71 25.00 -12.89
C ASN A 224 38.26 23.88 -12.01
N LYS A 225 39.29 23.19 -12.49
CA LYS A 225 40.02 22.15 -11.77
C LYS A 225 41.13 22.74 -10.91
N ALA A 226 41.31 22.25 -9.68
CA ALA A 226 42.46 22.56 -8.84
C ALA A 226 43.75 21.97 -9.43
N LEU A 227 44.88 22.61 -9.16
CA LEU A 227 46.20 22.08 -9.54
C LEU A 227 46.59 20.85 -8.73
N GLN A 228 46.09 20.75 -7.49
CA GLN A 228 46.36 19.65 -6.58
C GLN A 228 45.30 18.56 -6.74
N SER A 229 45.78 17.32 -6.63
CA SER A 229 44.96 16.12 -6.59
C SER A 229 45.56 15.16 -5.56
N LYS A 230 44.75 14.27 -5.01
CA LYS A 230 45.19 13.27 -4.03
C LYS A 230 44.67 11.89 -4.43
N THR A 231 45.37 10.85 -4.00
CA THR A 231 44.90 9.48 -4.18
C THR A 231 43.83 9.13 -3.15
N PHE A 232 42.71 8.58 -3.58
CA PHE A 232 41.61 8.15 -2.70
C PHE A 232 42.03 6.94 -1.87
N THR A 233 41.95 7.08 -0.54
CA THR A 233 42.25 6.03 0.43
C THR A 233 41.08 5.97 1.42
N PRO A 234 40.26 4.90 1.42
CA PRO A 234 39.08 4.77 2.27
C PRO A 234 39.34 5.04 3.76
N GLY A 235 38.37 5.65 4.43
CA GLY A 235 38.39 5.88 5.89
C GLY A 235 39.46 6.86 6.38
N GLN A 236 40.13 7.59 5.48
CA GLN A 236 41.16 8.55 5.86
C GLN A 236 40.58 9.95 6.13
N TYR A 237 41.26 10.66 7.03
CA TYR A 237 41.07 12.08 7.27
C TYR A 237 42.31 12.83 6.78
N GLU A 238 42.15 13.59 5.71
CA GLU A 238 43.23 14.34 5.06
C GLU A 238 43.10 15.82 5.41
N SER A 239 43.99 16.31 6.26
CA SER A 239 44.02 17.71 6.71
C SER A 239 45.04 18.57 5.95
N ASP A 240 45.01 19.88 6.19
CA ASP A 240 45.98 20.86 5.68
C ASP A 240 46.10 20.91 4.15
N PHE A 241 45.03 20.56 3.45
CA PHE A 241 45.05 20.51 1.99
C PHE A 241 45.01 21.92 1.40
N ILE A 242 46.01 22.29 0.59
CA ILE A 242 46.02 23.59 -0.09
C ILE A 242 45.60 23.38 -1.54
N LEU A 243 44.39 23.80 -1.88
CA LEU A 243 43.87 23.76 -3.24
C LEU A 243 44.10 25.10 -3.94
N VAL A 244 44.83 25.05 -5.05
CA VAL A 244 45.14 26.23 -5.87
C VAL A 244 44.34 26.17 -7.16
N PHE A 245 43.57 27.23 -7.41
CA PHE A 245 42.81 27.43 -8.63
C PHE A 245 43.35 28.63 -9.41
N SER A 246 43.10 28.67 -10.72
CA SER A 246 43.24 29.88 -11.51
C SER A 246 42.33 30.99 -10.97
N ALA A 247 42.76 32.24 -11.08
CA ALA A 247 42.03 33.39 -10.54
C ALA A 247 40.56 33.42 -11.04
N PHE A 248 39.63 33.64 -10.12
CA PHE A 248 38.22 33.82 -10.47
C PHE A 248 38.04 35.17 -11.17
N PRO A 249 37.14 35.26 -12.17
CA PRO A 249 36.68 36.56 -12.62
C PRO A 249 36.00 37.26 -11.43
N THR A 250 36.50 38.44 -11.06
CA THR A 250 35.82 39.27 -10.05
C THR A 250 34.42 39.57 -10.59
N PRO A 251 33.35 39.31 -9.82
CA PRO A 251 32.02 39.69 -10.25
C PRO A 251 32.00 41.20 -10.47
N THR A 252 31.79 41.63 -11.71
CA THR A 252 31.53 43.04 -12.02
C THR A 252 30.26 43.42 -11.24
N PRO A 253 30.27 44.47 -10.40
CA PRO A 253 29.10 44.85 -9.65
C PRO A 253 27.94 45.09 -10.62
N THR A 254 26.90 44.26 -10.53
CA THR A 254 25.66 44.47 -11.27
C THR A 254 25.12 45.83 -10.84
N PRO A 255 24.81 46.76 -11.77
CA PRO A 255 24.28 48.06 -11.40
C PRO A 255 23.03 47.87 -10.53
N LEU A 256 23.05 48.46 -9.33
CA LEU A 256 21.90 48.44 -8.44
C LEU A 256 20.70 49.04 -9.19
N PRO A 257 19.51 48.40 -9.15
CA PRO A 257 18.30 49.01 -9.69
C PRO A 257 18.08 50.38 -9.03
N PRO A 258 17.56 51.39 -9.76
CA PRO A 258 17.33 52.72 -9.21
C PRO A 258 16.41 52.61 -7.99
N THR A 259 16.89 53.11 -6.86
CA THR A 259 16.14 53.17 -5.61
C THR A 259 14.84 53.94 -5.86
N GLN A 260 13.69 53.29 -5.69
CA GLN A 260 12.39 53.98 -5.81
C GLN A 260 12.30 55.01 -4.68
N THR A 261 12.16 56.29 -5.05
CA THR A 261 11.93 57.38 -4.11
C THR A 261 10.63 57.11 -3.34
N PRO A 262 10.62 57.12 -2.00
CA PRO A 262 9.42 56.86 -1.23
C PRO A 262 8.37 57.94 -1.49
N THR A 263 7.20 57.52 -1.97
CA THR A 263 6.01 58.37 -2.09
C THR A 263 5.56 58.79 -0.69
N PRO A 264 5.26 60.08 -0.42
CA PRO A 264 4.84 60.50 0.91
C PRO A 264 3.51 59.84 1.29
N THR A 265 3.55 58.99 2.32
CA THR A 265 2.37 58.38 2.93
C THR A 265 1.63 59.41 3.77
N SER A 266 0.32 59.55 3.55
CA SER A 266 -0.58 60.41 4.32
C SER A 266 -0.63 59.98 5.79
N THR A 267 -0.40 60.92 6.69
CA THR A 267 -0.45 60.75 8.15
C THR A 267 -1.83 60.24 8.60
N PRO A 268 -1.92 59.12 9.34
CA PRO A 268 -3.19 58.64 9.87
C PRO A 268 -3.71 59.54 11.01
N GLU A 269 -5.02 59.78 10.99
CA GLU A 269 -5.76 60.57 11.99
C GLU A 269 -5.82 59.83 13.34
N PRO A 270 -5.67 60.52 14.49
CA PRO A 270 -5.61 59.85 15.79
C PRO A 270 -6.96 59.23 16.19
N THR A 271 -6.97 57.90 16.29
CA THR A 271 -8.08 57.13 16.88
C THR A 271 -8.18 57.37 18.39
N ARG A 272 -9.40 57.70 18.87
CA ARG A 272 -9.67 57.93 20.30
C ARG A 272 -9.54 56.65 21.12
N THR A 273 -8.85 56.78 22.25
CA THR A 273 -8.63 55.73 23.26
C THR A 273 -9.95 55.40 23.99
N PRO A 274 -10.34 54.12 24.12
CA PRO A 274 -11.50 53.73 24.91
C PRO A 274 -11.22 53.80 26.43
N THR A 275 -12.23 54.26 27.17
CA THR A 275 -12.24 54.45 28.63
C THR A 275 -12.35 53.10 29.37
N PRO A 276 -11.56 52.84 30.44
CA PRO A 276 -11.62 51.57 31.16
C PRO A 276 -12.88 51.44 32.02
N THR A 277 -13.52 50.26 31.94
CA THR A 277 -14.67 49.84 32.76
C THR A 277 -14.19 49.38 34.14
N PRO A 278 -14.85 49.78 35.26
CA PRO A 278 -14.43 49.37 36.59
C PRO A 278 -14.72 47.90 36.90
N SER A 279 -13.76 47.25 37.56
CA SER A 279 -13.80 45.85 38.00
C SER A 279 -14.65 45.67 39.27
N PRO A 280 -15.46 44.60 39.39
CA PRO A 280 -16.25 44.33 40.59
C PRO A 280 -15.40 43.79 41.75
N THR A 281 -15.75 44.25 42.96
CA THR A 281 -15.18 43.87 44.26
C THR A 281 -15.73 42.53 44.74
N MET A 282 -14.84 41.60 45.13
CA MET A 282 -15.24 40.32 45.75
C MET A 282 -15.50 40.49 47.26
N SER A 283 -16.60 39.88 47.73
CA SER A 283 -17.01 39.82 49.14
C SER A 283 -16.37 38.61 49.84
N PRO A 284 -15.94 38.72 51.12
CA PRO A 284 -15.30 37.61 51.83
C PRO A 284 -16.30 36.52 52.24
N ILE A 285 -15.96 35.26 51.98
CA ILE A 285 -16.68 34.08 52.48
C ILE A 285 -16.22 33.78 53.92
N PRO A 286 -17.15 33.60 54.88
CA PRO A 286 -16.83 33.21 56.25
C PRO A 286 -16.55 31.71 56.42
N THR A 287 -15.69 31.45 57.40
CA THR A 287 -15.06 30.21 57.88
C THR A 287 -16.05 29.11 58.32
N PRO A 288 -15.75 27.81 58.12
CA PRO A 288 -16.64 26.72 58.55
C PRO A 288 -16.63 26.47 60.06
N THR A 289 -17.82 26.26 60.62
CA THR A 289 -18.07 25.80 62.00
C THR A 289 -18.12 24.26 62.05
N PRO A 290 -17.44 23.59 63.00
CA PRO A 290 -17.52 22.13 63.14
C PRO A 290 -18.74 21.69 63.96
N THR A 291 -19.38 20.57 63.56
CA THR A 291 -20.47 19.93 64.33
C THR A 291 -20.31 18.39 64.33
N PRO A 292 -20.53 17.70 65.47
CA PRO A 292 -19.91 16.40 65.79
C PRO A 292 -20.69 15.12 65.41
N LEU A 293 -19.97 14.00 65.58
CA LEU A 293 -20.32 12.57 65.46
C LEU A 293 -21.44 12.09 66.41
N SER A 294 -22.33 11.20 65.92
CA SER A 294 -22.83 9.99 66.62
C SER A 294 -23.72 9.20 65.62
N ASP A 295 -23.31 8.04 65.11
CA ASP A 295 -23.37 6.67 65.66
C ASP A 295 -24.78 6.01 65.58
N GLY A 296 -24.86 4.87 64.88
CA GLY A 296 -26.10 4.16 64.56
C GLY A 296 -25.88 2.98 63.61
N ILE A 297 -25.56 1.83 64.19
CA ILE A 297 -25.19 0.54 63.60
C ILE A 297 -26.38 -0.19 62.96
N GLY A 298 -26.13 -0.93 61.87
CA GLY A 298 -26.94 -2.10 61.50
C GLY A 298 -26.60 -2.76 60.16
N SER A 299 -25.78 -3.84 60.22
CA SER A 299 -25.86 -5.14 59.46
C SER A 299 -26.04 -5.14 57.93
N ASP A 300 -25.44 -5.98 57.09
CA ASP A 300 -24.55 -7.15 57.19
C ASP A 300 -24.13 -7.51 55.73
N LYS A 301 -22.92 -8.06 55.59
CA LYS A 301 -22.46 -9.05 54.59
C LYS A 301 -22.32 -8.77 53.07
N LEU A 302 -21.04 -8.60 52.72
CA LEU A 302 -20.19 -9.36 51.76
C LEU A 302 -20.51 -9.43 50.24
N ALA A 303 -19.41 -9.21 49.51
CA ALA A 303 -19.00 -9.79 48.22
C ALA A 303 -19.47 -8.99 46.98
N VAL A 304 -18.68 -8.67 45.94
CA VAL A 304 -17.35 -9.05 45.47
C VAL A 304 -16.80 -7.90 44.61
N SER A 305 -15.47 -7.83 44.55
CA SER A 305 -14.59 -7.06 43.67
C SER A 305 -15.02 -6.94 42.20
N ASP A 306 -14.79 -5.78 41.60
CA ASP A 306 -14.36 -5.67 40.20
C ASP A 306 -13.34 -4.53 40.09
N GLY A 307 -12.23 -4.84 39.43
CA GLY A 307 -11.07 -3.99 39.26
C GLY A 307 -10.73 -3.82 37.78
N ASP A 308 -10.18 -2.63 37.53
CA ASP A 308 -9.29 -2.20 36.46
C ASP A 308 -9.86 -2.03 35.04
N ASP A 309 -10.04 -0.74 34.76
CA ASP A 309 -10.01 -0.10 33.45
C ASP A 309 -8.67 -0.37 32.74
N ASP A 310 -8.75 -0.70 31.45
CA ASP A 310 -7.63 -0.52 30.53
C ASP A 310 -8.07 0.31 29.32
N THR A 311 -7.26 1.31 29.07
CA THR A 311 -7.40 2.39 28.11
C THR A 311 -7.25 1.96 26.65
N GLY A 312 -7.95 2.65 25.75
CA GLY A 312 -7.37 3.04 24.46
C GLY A 312 -8.16 2.64 23.23
N SER A 313 -8.82 3.62 22.61
CA SER A 313 -9.09 3.82 21.17
C SER A 313 -10.03 5.05 21.10
N GLY A 314 -9.76 6.15 20.40
CA GLY A 314 -9.21 6.24 19.06
C GLY A 314 -10.33 6.63 18.08
N ASP A 315 -11.12 7.65 18.40
CA ASP A 315 -12.25 8.08 17.58
C ASP A 315 -11.81 9.08 16.51
N CYS A 316 -11.62 8.58 15.29
CA CYS A 316 -11.64 9.35 14.06
C CYS A 316 -12.61 8.71 13.07
N LEU A 317 -13.87 9.17 13.02
CA LEU A 317 -14.74 8.91 11.88
C LEU A 317 -15.47 10.17 11.44
N ALA A 318 -14.89 10.76 10.40
CA ALA A 318 -15.52 11.67 9.48
C ALA A 318 -16.65 10.96 8.70
N SER A 319 -17.76 11.68 8.56
CA SER A 319 -18.48 11.90 7.30
C SER A 319 -18.67 10.71 6.33
N GLY A 320 -19.93 10.26 6.21
CA GLY A 320 -20.56 10.03 4.90
C GLY A 320 -20.63 8.57 4.42
N GLY A 321 -21.72 7.88 4.77
CA GLY A 321 -22.09 6.59 4.16
C GLY A 321 -23.60 6.36 4.22
N ARG A 322 -24.21 6.13 3.05
CA ARG A 322 -25.66 6.03 2.82
C ARG A 322 -26.31 4.91 3.66
N ALA A 323 -27.40 5.23 4.35
CA ALA A 323 -28.21 4.27 5.08
C ALA A 323 -28.85 3.25 4.13
N ASN A 324 -28.45 1.98 4.26
CA ASN A 324 -29.07 0.86 3.57
C ASN A 324 -30.47 0.58 4.17
N ILE A 325 -31.47 0.52 3.28
CA ILE A 325 -32.91 0.37 3.57
C ILE A 325 -33.24 -1.01 4.20
N GLY A 326 -32.26 -1.91 4.32
CA GLY A 326 -32.39 -3.22 4.96
C GLY A 326 -32.65 -3.19 6.46
N ASN A 327 -32.20 -2.16 7.20
CA ASN A 327 -32.38 -2.10 8.66
C ASN A 327 -33.70 -1.50 9.12
N ILE A 328 -34.50 -0.88 8.23
CA ILE A 328 -35.80 -0.29 8.61
C ILE A 328 -36.93 -1.34 8.50
N MET A 329 -36.77 -2.38 7.68
CA MET A 329 -37.75 -3.47 7.57
C MET A 329 -37.64 -4.54 8.67
N LEU A 330 -36.54 -4.58 9.44
CA LEU A 330 -36.40 -5.52 10.56
C LEU A 330 -37.17 -5.07 11.82
N LEU A 331 -37.55 -3.79 11.91
CA LEU A 331 -38.21 -3.20 13.08
C LEU A 331 -39.75 -3.27 13.06
N ILE A 332 -40.37 -3.66 11.94
CA ILE A 332 -41.83 -3.71 11.79
C ILE A 332 -42.39 -5.14 11.98
N SER A 333 -41.52 -6.15 11.97
CA SER A 333 -41.90 -7.57 12.07
C SER A 333 -42.50 -8.03 13.42
N PRO A 334 -42.26 -7.41 14.59
CA PRO A 334 -42.96 -7.80 15.82
C PRO A 334 -44.36 -7.17 15.97
N ILE A 335 -44.65 -6.07 15.25
CA ILE A 335 -45.91 -5.33 15.43
C ILE A 335 -47.07 -5.96 14.63
N LEU A 336 -46.78 -6.55 13.46
CA LEU A 336 -47.81 -7.24 12.66
C LEU A 336 -48.28 -8.57 13.32
N PHE A 337 -47.43 -9.24 14.09
CA PHE A 337 -47.78 -10.52 14.74
C PHE A 337 -48.75 -10.35 15.93
N ILE A 338 -48.72 -9.18 16.59
CA ILE A 338 -49.64 -8.86 17.70
C ILE A 338 -51.03 -8.48 17.17
N ILE A 339 -51.13 -7.86 15.99
CA ILE A 339 -52.41 -7.50 15.37
C ILE A 339 -53.13 -8.75 14.82
N PHE A 340 -52.40 -9.71 14.23
CA PHE A 340 -53.01 -10.97 13.76
C PHE A 340 -53.45 -11.92 14.88
N ARG A 341 -52.86 -11.83 16.08
CA ARG A 341 -53.28 -12.64 17.23
C ARG A 341 -54.56 -12.12 17.91
N ARG A 342 -54.96 -10.87 17.68
CA ARG A 342 -56.18 -10.25 18.27
C ARG A 342 -57.43 -10.32 17.40
N LEU A 343 -57.34 -10.82 16.16
CA LEU A 343 -58.48 -11.00 15.24
C LEU A 343 -58.94 -12.46 15.08
N ARG A 344 -58.39 -13.40 15.88
CA ARG A 344 -58.84 -14.81 15.90
C ARG A 344 -59.65 -15.17 17.16
N VAL A 345 -59.90 -14.20 18.03
CA VAL A 345 -60.81 -14.33 19.17
C VAL A 345 -61.72 -13.11 19.18
N ASN A 346 -62.68 -13.13 18.26
CA ASN A 346 -64.04 -12.60 18.40
C ASN A 346 -64.86 -13.00 17.18
#